data_AF-A0A923IJG2-F1
#
_entry.id   AF-A0A923IJG2-F1
#
_cell.length_a   1.000
_cell.length_b   1.000
_cell.length_c   1.000
_cell.angle_alpha   90.00
_cell.angle_beta   90.00
_cell.angle_gamma   90.00
#
_symmetry.space_group_name_H-M   'P 1'
#
loop_
_entity.id
_entity.type
_entity.pdbx_description
1 polymer ?
#
loop_
_entity_poly.entity_id
_entity_poly.type
_entity_poly.pdbx_seq_one_letter_code
_entity_poly.pdbx_strand_id
1 'polypeptide(L)'
;MAKQPKVSLVVQGTTVNIISNNETEYISLTDIAKYRNENEPFSIINNWMRSRSTISFIGLWESLNNENFKPIEFDRFKTEAGDNYFVLSPQRWIEATNAIGIISNSHYPTKAIIGNPQLKKLK
;
A
#
# COMPACT_ATOMS: atom_id res chain seq x y z
N MET A 1 -10.18 -4.82 -24.75
CA MET A 1 -10.53 -4.65 -23.32
C MET A 1 -10.63 -3.15 -23.06
N ALA A 2 -11.81 -2.65 -22.68
CA ALA A 2 -12.07 -1.22 -22.51
C ALA A 2 -11.24 -0.66 -21.35
N LYS A 3 -10.51 0.43 -21.62
CA LYS A 3 -9.67 1.14 -20.64
C LYS A 3 -10.61 1.83 -19.65
N GLN A 4 -10.67 1.33 -18.42
CA GLN A 4 -11.50 1.91 -17.35
C GLN A 4 -11.18 3.41 -17.17
N PRO A 5 -12.18 4.26 -16.89
CA PRO A 5 -11.97 5.69 -16.69
C PRO A 5 -11.01 5.92 -15.51
N LYS A 6 -9.93 6.64 -15.78
CA LYS A 6 -8.83 6.84 -14.84
C LYS A 6 -9.19 7.99 -13.90
N VAL A 7 -9.60 7.68 -12.67
CA VAL A 7 -9.86 8.68 -11.64
C VAL A 7 -8.51 9.13 -11.07
N SER A 8 -8.28 10.43 -10.97
CA SER A 8 -7.05 11.00 -10.40
C SER A 8 -7.36 12.18 -9.49
N LEU A 9 -6.47 12.39 -8.52
CA LEU A 9 -6.51 13.51 -7.58
C LEU A 9 -5.26 14.37 -7.79
N VAL A 10 -5.37 15.68 -7.62
CA VAL A 10 -4.21 16.57 -7.59
C VAL A 10 -3.92 16.91 -6.13
N VAL A 11 -2.76 16.48 -5.63
CA VAL A 11 -2.31 16.69 -4.26
C VAL A 11 -0.98 17.42 -4.31
N GLN A 12 -0.92 18.65 -3.77
CA GLN A 12 0.31 19.48 -3.77
C GLN A 12 0.97 19.62 -5.16
N GLY A 13 0.15 19.75 -6.22
CA GLY A 13 0.63 19.82 -7.60
C GLY A 13 1.04 18.48 -8.23
N THR A 14 0.95 17.38 -7.48
CA THR A 14 1.21 16.02 -7.98
C THR A 14 -0.10 15.33 -8.35
N THR A 15 -0.16 14.76 -9.55
CA THR A 15 -1.31 13.93 -9.96
C THR A 15 -1.15 12.52 -9.41
N VAL A 16 -2.04 12.14 -8.49
CA VAL A 16 -2.09 10.81 -7.87
C VAL A 16 -3.25 10.03 -8.47
N ASN A 17 -2.97 8.87 -9.06
CA ASN A 17 -4.02 8.04 -9.64
C ASN A 17 -4.76 7.24 -8.57
N ILE A 18 -6.07 7.09 -8.75
CA ILE A 18 -6.92 6.14 -8.03
C ILE A 18 -7.10 4.90 -8.92
N ILE A 19 -6.91 3.73 -8.35
CA ILE A 19 -7.10 2.43 -8.99
C ILE A 19 -8.30 1.76 -8.35
N SER A 20 -9.34 1.48 -9.13
CA SER A 20 -10.46 0.66 -8.69
C SER A 20 -10.11 -0.82 -8.92
N ASN A 21 -10.17 -1.63 -7.87
CA ASN A 21 -10.05 -3.08 -7.96
C ASN A 21 -11.27 -3.70 -7.26
N ASN A 22 -12.14 -4.33 -8.05
CA ASN A 22 -13.45 -4.82 -7.61
C ASN A 22 -14.30 -3.72 -6.94
N GLU A 23 -14.60 -3.88 -5.65
CA GLU A 23 -15.44 -2.95 -4.89
C GLU A 23 -14.64 -1.89 -4.13
N THR A 24 -13.31 -1.93 -4.23
CA THR A 24 -12.41 -1.10 -3.42
C THR A 24 -11.57 -0.18 -4.30
N GLU A 25 -11.45 1.07 -3.90
CA GLU A 25 -10.61 2.08 -4.55
C GLU A 25 -9.29 2.23 -3.79
N TYR A 26 -8.18 2.26 -4.52
CA TYR A 26 -6.82 2.35 -3.98
C TYR A 26 -6.12 3.60 -4.48
N ILE A 27 -5.36 4.24 -3.60
CA ILE A 27 -4.49 5.36 -3.97
C ILE A 27 -3.12 4.83 -4.38
N SER A 28 -2.58 5.36 -5.48
CA SER A 28 -1.27 4.98 -6.02
C SER A 28 -0.11 5.50 -5.15
N LEU A 29 0.55 4.59 -4.43
CA LEU A 29 1.80 4.89 -3.71
C LEU A 29 2.91 5.38 -4.62
N THR A 30 3.05 4.78 -5.81
CA THR A 30 4.11 5.14 -6.74
C THR A 30 4.01 6.60 -7.15
N ASP A 31 2.79 7.10 -7.40
CA ASP A 31 2.61 8.50 -7.80
C ASP A 31 2.92 9.46 -6.66
N ILE A 32 2.60 9.09 -5.42
CA ILE A 32 3.00 9.86 -4.24
C ILE A 32 4.53 9.81 -4.04
N ALA A 33 5.16 8.65 -4.24
CA ALA A 33 6.60 8.47 -4.10
C ALA A 33 7.39 9.27 -5.16
N LYS A 34 6.85 9.40 -6.38
CA LYS A 34 7.46 10.21 -7.46
C LYS A 34 7.59 11.68 -7.10
N TYR A 35 6.72 12.22 -6.23
CA TYR A 35 6.88 13.57 -5.71
C TYR A 35 8.21 13.76 -4.95
N ARG A 36 8.70 12.70 -4.28
CA ARG A 36 9.98 12.72 -3.57
C ARG A 36 11.16 12.40 -4.49
N ASN A 37 11.03 11.35 -5.30
CA ASN A 37 12.05 10.94 -6.26
C ASN A 37 11.36 10.25 -7.45
N GLU A 38 11.36 10.91 -8.60
CA GLU A 38 10.74 10.40 -9.81
C GLU A 38 11.47 9.18 -10.38
N ASN A 39 12.79 9.11 -10.22
CA ASN A 39 13.64 8.06 -10.78
C ASN A 39 13.58 6.76 -9.96
N GLU A 40 13.45 6.87 -8.63
CA GLU A 40 13.49 5.71 -7.72
C GLU A 40 12.30 5.65 -6.73
N PRO A 41 11.04 5.69 -7.21
CA PRO A 41 9.87 5.67 -6.32
C PRO A 41 9.77 4.37 -5.51
N PHE A 42 10.28 3.25 -6.04
CA PHE A 42 10.28 1.96 -5.33
C PHE A 42 11.14 1.98 -4.07
N SER A 43 12.32 2.60 -4.13
CA SER A 43 13.23 2.75 -2.98
C SER A 43 12.58 3.56 -1.86
N ILE A 44 11.82 4.60 -2.22
CA ILE A 44 11.03 5.40 -1.26
C ILE A 44 9.98 4.54 -0.56
N ILE A 45 9.25 3.70 -1.31
CA ILE A 45 8.21 2.82 -0.76
C ILE A 45 8.82 1.75 0.16
N ASN A 46 9.94 1.13 -0.23
CA ASN A 46 10.62 0.15 0.63
C ASN A 46 11.13 0.79 1.92
N ASN A 47 11.65 2.01 1.84
CA ASN A 47 12.08 2.74 3.03
C ASN A 47 10.88 3.10 3.94
N TRP A 48 9.74 3.45 3.35
CA TRP A 48 8.50 3.67 4.11
C TRP A 48 8.04 2.39 4.84
N MET A 49 8.12 1.23 4.19
CA MET A 49 7.81 -0.09 4.77
C MET A 49 8.83 -0.55 5.83
N ARG A 50 10.03 0.03 5.89
CA ARG A 50 11.00 -0.27 6.95
C ARG A 50 10.56 0.30 8.31
N SER A 51 9.77 1.36 8.32
CA SER A 51 9.38 2.03 9.56
C SER A 51 8.43 1.17 10.40
N ARG A 52 8.75 1.00 11.68
CA ARG A 52 7.89 0.30 12.64
C ARG A 52 6.51 0.96 12.79
N SER A 53 6.44 2.30 12.67
CA SER A 53 5.17 3.02 12.71
C SER A 53 4.29 2.70 11.50
N THR A 54 4.89 2.63 10.31
CA THR A 54 4.20 2.21 9.08
C THR A 54 3.66 0.80 9.21
N ILE A 55 4.51 -0.16 9.60
CA ILE A 55 4.12 -1.57 9.73
C ILE A 55 3.02 -1.73 10.78
N SER A 56 3.12 -1.02 11.91
CA SER A 56 2.06 -1.06 12.94
C SER A 56 0.75 -0.49 12.43
N PHE A 57 0.79 0.61 11.66
CA PHE A 57 -0.40 1.24 11.13
C PHE A 57 -1.10 0.37 10.08
N ILE A 58 -0.36 -0.15 9.09
CA ILE A 58 -0.94 -1.03 8.07
C ILE A 58 -1.42 -2.34 8.69
N GLY A 59 -0.68 -2.90 9.66
CA GLY A 59 -1.07 -4.13 10.34
C GLY A 59 -2.34 -3.97 11.19
N LEU A 60 -2.53 -2.81 11.84
CA LEU A 60 -3.78 -2.49 12.53
C LEU A 60 -4.95 -2.35 11.54
N TRP A 61 -4.72 -1.71 10.39
CA TRP A 61 -5.76 -1.60 9.39
C TRP A 61 -6.17 -2.99 8.87
N GLU A 62 -5.21 -3.87 8.60
CA GLU A 62 -5.48 -5.24 8.16
C GLU A 62 -6.22 -6.04 9.24
N SER A 63 -5.80 -5.97 10.51
CA SER A 63 -6.47 -6.73 11.57
C SER A 63 -7.94 -6.34 11.78
N LEU A 64 -8.30 -5.11 11.42
CA LEU A 64 -9.68 -4.60 11.51
C LEU A 64 -10.53 -4.92 10.27
N ASN A 65 -9.92 -5.07 9.10
CA ASN A 65 -10.63 -5.13 7.81
C ASN A 65 -10.43 -6.45 7.04
N ASN A 66 -9.55 -7.33 7.50
CA ASN A 66 -9.15 -8.56 6.81
C ASN A 66 -9.17 -9.77 7.74
N GLU A 67 -10.23 -10.58 7.63
CA GLU A 67 -10.40 -11.80 8.43
C GLU A 67 -9.32 -12.87 8.13
N ASN A 68 -8.72 -12.83 6.94
CA ASN A 68 -7.68 -13.78 6.52
C ASN A 68 -6.26 -13.33 6.87
N PHE A 69 -6.12 -12.22 7.59
CA PHE A 69 -4.84 -11.66 7.99
C PHE A 69 -4.08 -12.61 8.92
N LYS A 70 -2.76 -12.71 8.75
CA LYS A 70 -1.90 -13.58 9.57
C LYS A 70 -1.19 -12.78 10.67
N PRO A 71 -1.73 -12.73 11.90
CA PRO A 71 -1.19 -11.89 12.97
C PRO A 71 0.21 -12.33 13.44
N ILE A 72 0.55 -13.62 13.33
CA ILE A 72 1.85 -14.15 13.72
C ILE A 72 2.96 -13.62 12.81
N GLU A 73 2.75 -13.67 11.48
CA GLU A 73 3.71 -13.13 10.50
C GLU A 73 3.85 -11.61 10.63
N PHE A 74 2.73 -10.92 10.90
CA PHE A 74 2.73 -9.51 11.20
C PHE A 74 3.59 -9.16 12.43
N ASP A 75 3.43 -9.88 13.55
CA ASP A 75 4.15 -9.57 14.77
C ASP A 75 5.67 -9.76 14.61
N ARG A 76 6.07 -10.76 13.80
CA ARG A 76 7.45 -10.94 13.38
C ARG A 76 7.97 -9.72 12.63
N PHE A 77 7.26 -9.26 11.59
CA PHE A 77 7.67 -8.05 10.86
C PHE A 77 7.69 -6.81 11.75
N LYS A 78 6.73 -6.65 12.65
CA LYS A 78 6.66 -5.51 13.58
C LYS A 78 7.83 -5.50 14.58
N THR A 79 8.33 -6.67 14.95
CA THR A 79 9.47 -6.83 15.85
C THR A 79 10.79 -6.51 15.15
N GLU A 80 10.97 -6.99 13.92
CA GLU A 80 12.17 -6.71 13.10
C GLU A 80 12.15 -5.28 12.50
N ALA A 81 10.97 -4.65 12.37
CA ALA A 81 10.84 -3.32 11.79
C ALA A 81 11.54 -2.22 12.60
N GLY A 82 12.25 -1.35 11.89
CA GLY A 82 13.09 -0.30 12.48
C GLY A 82 14.57 -0.68 12.57
N ASP A 83 14.92 -1.96 12.47
CA ASP A 83 16.32 -2.38 12.42
C ASP A 83 16.98 -2.01 11.08
N ASN A 84 18.27 -1.67 11.12
CA ASN A 84 19.02 -1.26 9.93
C ASN A 84 19.11 -2.36 8.85
N TYR A 85 19.09 -3.63 9.25
CA TYR A 85 19.12 -4.78 8.35
C TYR A 85 17.73 -5.16 7.84
N PHE A 86 16.66 -4.60 8.41
CA PHE A 86 15.29 -4.96 8.04
C PHE A 86 14.96 -4.44 6.65
N VAL A 87 14.49 -5.34 5.79
CA VAL A 87 14.04 -5.04 4.44
C VAL A 87 12.75 -5.80 4.19
N LEU A 88 11.69 -5.04 3.92
CA LEU A 88 10.36 -5.57 3.63
C LEU A 88 9.82 -4.89 2.38
N SER A 89 9.65 -5.66 1.31
CA SER A 89 8.95 -5.19 0.13
C SER A 89 7.44 -5.30 0.33
N PRO A 90 6.65 -4.45 -0.33
CA PRO A 90 5.18 -4.55 -0.33
C PRO A 90 4.68 -5.92 -0.79
N GLN A 91 5.34 -6.53 -1.78
CA GLN A 91 4.98 -7.87 -2.26
C GLN A 91 5.21 -8.93 -1.17
N ARG A 92 6.36 -8.89 -0.49
CA ARG A 92 6.65 -9.82 0.61
C ARG A 92 5.67 -9.64 1.77
N TRP A 93 5.27 -8.40 2.08
CA TRP A 93 4.23 -8.12 3.07
C TRP A 93 2.90 -8.80 2.70
N ILE A 94 2.44 -8.65 1.46
CA ILE A 94 1.19 -9.23 0.96
C ILE A 94 1.23 -10.76 1.06
N GLU A 95 2.28 -11.39 0.52
CA GLU A 95 2.40 -12.86 0.47
C GLU A 95 2.48 -13.48 1.87
N ALA A 96 3.24 -12.86 2.78
CA ALA A 96 3.41 -13.37 4.13
C ALA A 96 2.18 -13.15 5.02
N THR A 97 1.50 -12.01 4.90
CA THR A 97 0.41 -11.64 5.82
C THR A 97 -1.00 -11.84 5.28
N ASN A 98 -1.15 -12.18 3.98
CA ASN A 98 -2.41 -12.14 3.24
C ASN A 98 -3.06 -10.74 3.21
N ALA A 99 -2.25 -9.68 3.26
CA ALA A 99 -2.76 -8.31 3.28
C ALA A 99 -3.60 -7.96 2.04
N ILE A 100 -4.69 -7.23 2.25
CA ILE A 100 -5.60 -6.75 1.19
C ILE A 100 -5.57 -5.24 1.01
N GLY A 101 -5.11 -4.50 2.02
CA GLY A 101 -4.99 -3.04 2.02
C GLY A 101 -3.86 -2.54 1.14
N ILE A 102 -2.88 -3.41 0.85
CA ILE A 102 -1.82 -3.16 -0.11
C ILE A 102 -1.95 -4.13 -1.28
N ILE A 103 -1.93 -3.61 -2.51
CA ILE A 103 -1.81 -4.43 -3.73
C ILE A 103 -0.54 -4.07 -4.50
N SER A 104 0.09 -5.10 -5.07
CA SER A 104 1.25 -4.95 -5.95
C SER A 104 0.90 -5.51 -7.32
N ASN A 105 1.17 -4.75 -8.38
CA ASN A 105 0.99 -5.22 -9.76
C ASN A 105 2.33 -5.10 -10.49
N SER A 106 2.76 -6.18 -11.15
CA SER A 106 4.05 -6.26 -11.85
C SER A 106 4.28 -5.15 -12.88
N HIS A 107 3.21 -4.58 -13.45
CA HIS A 107 3.33 -3.49 -14.44
C HIS A 107 3.67 -2.11 -13.83
N TYR A 108 3.52 -1.93 -12.52
CA TYR A 108 3.94 -0.73 -11.78
C TYR A 108 4.33 -1.12 -10.36
N PRO A 109 5.62 -1.03 -9.96
CA PRO A 109 6.08 -1.51 -8.67
C PRO A 109 5.34 -0.79 -7.53
N THR A 110 4.43 -1.52 -6.91
CA THR A 110 3.58 -1.19 -5.75
C THR A 110 2.50 -0.12 -5.95
N LYS A 111 1.23 -0.53 -5.92
CA LYS A 111 0.06 0.37 -6.01
C LYS A 111 -0.85 0.18 -4.80
N ALA A 112 -0.59 0.76 -3.62
CA ALA A 112 -1.65 0.94 -2.60
C ALA A 112 -1.19 1.59 -1.31
N ILE A 113 -2.07 2.38 -0.66
CA ILE A 113 -1.94 2.75 0.77
C ILE A 113 -3.09 2.19 1.60
N ILE A 114 -4.35 2.50 1.28
CA ILE A 114 -5.53 2.05 2.03
C ILE A 114 -6.70 2.02 1.04
N GLY A 115 -7.41 0.90 0.97
CA GLY A 115 -8.74 0.87 0.38
C GLY A 115 -9.76 1.33 1.42
N ASN A 116 -10.62 2.30 1.10
CA ASN A 116 -11.75 2.62 1.98
C ASN A 116 -13.00 1.87 1.49
N PRO A 117 -13.37 0.73 2.10
CA PRO A 117 -14.56 -0.03 1.70
C PRO A 117 -15.88 0.73 1.94
N GLN A 118 -15.88 1.83 2.71
CA GLN A 118 -17.09 2.61 3.01
C GLN A 118 -17.35 3.79 2.04
N LEU A 119 -16.46 4.08 1.08
CA LEU A 119 -16.65 5.22 0.15
C LEU A 119 -17.91 5.11 -0.74
N LYS A 120 -18.47 3.91 -0.92
CA LYS A 120 -19.73 3.72 -1.65
C LYS A 120 -20.99 4.07 -0.85
N LYS A 121 -20.94 4.16 0.48
CA LYS A 121 -22.15 4.43 1.30
C LYS A 121 -22.53 5.91 1.39
N LEU A 122 -21.76 6.79 0.77
CA LEU A 122 -21.92 8.25 0.82
C LEU A 122 -22.28 8.87 -0.55
N LYS A 123 -22.64 8.04 -1.54
CA LYS A 123 -23.18 8.50 -2.83
C LYS A 123 -24.61 8.02 -3.02
#